data_AF-A0A3N5SBY3-F1
#
_entry.id   AF-A0A3N5SBY3-F1
#
_cell.length_a   1.000
_cell.length_b   1.000
_cell.length_c   1.000
_cell.angle_alpha   90.00
_cell.angle_beta   90.00
_cell.angle_gamma   90.00
#
_symmetry.space_group_name_H-M   'P 1'
#
loop_
_entity.id
_entity.type
_entity.pdbx_description
1 polymer ?
#
loop_
_entity_poly.entity_id
_entity_poly.type
_entity_poly.pdbx_seq_one_letter_code
_entity_poly.pdbx_strand_id
1 'polypeptide(L)'
;VEGATYYYVVRALDESFNRSDNSAEVSGTAALRTVTVTFNVTVPATTDGTGRSVYIAGTLSRLDGGLPDWNPGGVVLTRVDETLWTITLTGFESTQIEYKFTLGDWDHVEKGASCDEIGNRLLTLSYGTTGAQTVNDTVLNWRNVALCGN
;
A
#
# COMPACT_ATOMS: atom_id res chain seq x y z
N VAL A 1 1.60 -0.77 -22.72
CA VAL A 1 1.54 -1.85 -21.73
C VAL A 1 2.72 -1.64 -20.79
N GLU A 2 2.51 -1.79 -19.49
CA GLU A 2 3.57 -1.67 -18.47
C GLU A 2 4.70 -2.67 -18.74
N GLY A 3 5.96 -2.29 -18.51
CA GLY A 3 7.12 -3.13 -18.82
C GLY A 3 7.36 -3.36 -20.31
N ALA A 4 6.56 -2.77 -21.21
CA ALA A 4 6.74 -2.93 -22.64
C ALA A 4 7.89 -2.06 -23.16
N THR A 5 8.68 -2.66 -24.04
CA THR A 5 9.62 -1.92 -24.89
C THR A 5 8.86 -1.37 -26.08
N TYR A 6 8.94 -0.05 -26.24
CA TYR A 6 8.40 0.67 -27.38
C TYR A 6 9.51 0.96 -28.36
N TYR A 7 9.19 0.89 -29.64
CA TYR A 7 10.10 1.21 -30.74
C TYR A 7 9.53 2.41 -31.48
N TYR A 8 10.38 3.38 -31.80
CA TYR A 8 9.99 4.59 -32.51
C TYR A 8 10.99 4.96 -33.59
N VAL A 9 10.42 5.48 -34.67
CA VAL A 9 11.12 6.10 -35.80
C VAL A 9 10.51 7.47 -36.05
N VAL A 10 11.33 8.43 -36.47
CA VAL A 10 10.90 9.77 -36.85
C VAL A 10 10.90 9.88 -38.38
N ARG A 11 9.91 10.57 -38.94
CA ARG A 11 9.88 10.93 -40.36
C ARG A 11 9.67 12.44 -40.50
N ALA A 12 10.34 13.04 -41.48
CA ALA A 12 10.07 14.42 -41.86
C ALA A 12 8.86 14.50 -42.80
N LEU A 13 8.14 15.61 -42.72
CA LEU A 13 7.02 15.95 -43.59
C LEU A 13 7.25 17.36 -44.15
N ASP A 14 7.10 17.58 -45.45
CA ASP A 14 7.15 18.91 -46.05
C ASP A 14 5.75 19.57 -46.15
N GLU A 15 5.71 20.84 -46.58
CA GLU A 15 4.46 21.61 -46.73
C GLU A 15 3.52 21.05 -47.80
N SER A 16 4.03 20.18 -48.69
CA SER A 16 3.25 19.44 -49.68
C SER A 16 2.83 18.05 -49.19
N PHE A 17 3.04 17.74 -47.91
CA PHE A 17 2.76 16.47 -47.25
C PHE A 17 3.58 15.26 -47.77
N ASN A 18 4.72 15.50 -48.41
CA ASN A 18 5.65 14.43 -48.76
C ASN A 18 6.37 13.93 -47.50
N ARG A 19 6.53 12.61 -47.37
CA ARG A 19 7.16 11.96 -46.21
C ARG A 19 8.56 11.46 -46.58
N SER A 20 9.53 11.66 -45.69
CA SER A 20 10.85 11.03 -45.81
C SER A 20 10.80 9.53 -45.48
N ASP A 21 11.92 8.84 -45.71
CA ASP A 21 12.21 7.56 -45.08
C ASP A 21 12.25 7.69 -43.55
N ASN A 22 12.13 6.55 -42.86
CA ASN A 22 12.26 6.46 -41.42
C ASN A 22 13.69 6.82 -40.95
N SER A 23 13.80 7.45 -39.79
CA SER A 23 15.06 7.50 -39.03
C SER A 23 15.54 6.09 -38.64
N ALA A 24 16.75 6.02 -38.06
CA ALA A 24 17.12 4.85 -37.27
C ALA A 24 16.08 4.59 -36.17
N GLU A 25 15.78 3.31 -35.93
CA GLU A 25 14.86 2.89 -34.88
C GLU A 25 15.53 3.07 -33.51
N VAL A 26 14.77 3.62 -32.56
CA VAL A 26 15.18 3.73 -31.17
C VAL A 26 14.12 3.04 -30.31
N SER A 27 14.53 2.47 -29.17
CA SER A 27 13.61 1.83 -28.25
C SER A 27 13.74 2.33 -26.82
N GLY A 28 12.67 2.15 -26.02
CA GLY A 28 12.64 2.44 -24.59
C GLY A 28 11.65 1.55 -23.85
N THR A 29 12.04 1.06 -22.67
CA THR A 29 11.18 0.24 -21.80
C THR A 29 10.51 1.09 -20.73
N ALA A 30 9.19 1.02 -20.63
CA ALA A 30 8.44 1.68 -19.56
C ALA A 30 8.61 0.90 -18.24
N ALA A 31 9.51 1.35 -17.36
CA ALA A 31 9.73 0.73 -16.05
C ALA A 31 8.59 1.06 -15.07
N LEU A 32 8.13 0.05 -14.32
CA LEU A 32 7.21 0.26 -13.19
C LEU A 32 7.92 1.08 -12.12
N ARG A 33 7.31 2.20 -11.74
CA ARG A 33 7.87 3.09 -10.74
C ARG A 33 7.68 2.47 -9.36
N THR A 34 8.74 2.46 -8.55
CA THR A 34 8.63 2.04 -7.16
C THR A 34 7.94 3.13 -6.34
N VAL A 35 7.00 2.72 -5.50
CA VAL A 35 6.30 3.56 -4.53
C VAL A 35 6.75 3.15 -3.13
N THR A 36 7.14 4.13 -2.34
CA THR A 36 7.33 4.00 -0.89
C THR A 36 6.06 4.46 -0.21
N VAL A 37 5.31 3.52 0.36
CA VAL A 37 4.07 3.81 1.09
C VAL A 37 4.33 3.83 2.60
N THR A 38 3.95 4.93 3.25
CA THR A 38 3.98 5.06 4.70
C THR A 38 2.56 5.05 5.24
N PHE A 39 2.26 4.07 6.09
CA PHE A 39 1.01 4.02 6.85
C PHE A 39 1.22 4.73 8.18
N ASN A 40 0.35 5.68 8.48
CA ASN A 40 0.20 6.27 9.80
C ASN A 40 -1.15 5.82 10.34
N VAL A 41 -1.12 5.08 11.44
CA VAL A 41 -2.30 4.43 12.00
C VAL A 41 -2.59 5.03 13.36
N THR A 42 -3.70 5.75 13.45
CA THR A 42 -4.24 6.21 14.71
C THR A 42 -5.08 5.08 15.33
N VAL A 43 -4.75 4.68 16.54
CA VAL A 43 -5.43 3.60 17.28
C VAL A 43 -6.15 4.16 18.52
N PRO A 44 -7.13 3.45 19.08
CA PRO A 44 -7.83 3.90 20.29
C PRO A 44 -6.86 3.96 21.47
N ALA A 45 -7.07 4.90 22.40
CA ALA A 45 -6.26 5.02 23.62
C ALA A 45 -6.25 3.75 24.49
N THR A 46 -7.26 2.87 24.34
CA THR A 46 -7.31 1.57 25.02
C THR A 46 -6.28 0.57 24.49
N THR A 47 -5.67 0.81 23.32
CA THR A 47 -4.67 -0.07 22.70
C THR A 47 -3.44 -0.24 23.59
N ASP A 48 -2.90 0.87 24.11
CA ASP A 48 -1.72 0.86 24.95
C ASP A 48 -1.92 0.03 26.23
N GLY A 49 -3.13 0.09 26.81
CA GLY A 49 -3.49 -0.70 27.99
C GLY A 49 -3.45 -2.21 27.77
N THR A 50 -3.45 -2.67 26.51
CA THR A 50 -3.31 -4.10 26.18
C THR A 50 -1.85 -4.59 26.24
N GLY A 51 -0.88 -3.68 26.16
CA GLY A 51 0.55 -4.02 26.02
C GLY A 51 0.91 -4.72 24.70
N ARG A 52 -0.01 -4.75 23.73
CA ARG A 52 0.20 -5.42 22.43
C ARG A 52 0.77 -4.44 21.39
N SER A 53 1.48 -4.99 20.42
CA SER A 53 1.90 -4.24 19.23
C SER A 53 0.82 -4.24 18.15
N VAL A 54 0.83 -3.22 17.30
CA VAL A 54 -0.05 -3.14 16.13
C VAL A 54 0.62 -3.81 14.94
N TYR A 55 -0.15 -4.59 14.19
CA TYR A 55 0.30 -5.32 13.00
C TYR A 55 -0.58 -4.99 11.81
N ILE A 56 -0.02 -5.12 10.61
CA ILE A 56 -0.74 -5.09 9.33
C ILE A 56 -0.73 -6.49 8.73
N ALA A 57 -1.89 -6.97 8.29
CA ALA A 57 -2.04 -8.26 7.62
C ALA A 57 -2.92 -8.10 6.39
N GLY A 58 -2.53 -8.70 5.28
CA GLY A 58 -3.19 -8.47 3.99
C GLY A 58 -2.53 -9.26 2.87
N THR A 59 -2.81 -8.90 1.63
CA THR A 59 -2.10 -9.43 0.44
C THR A 59 -0.72 -8.77 0.29
N LEU A 60 0.10 -8.80 1.34
CA LEU A 60 1.37 -8.07 1.43
C LEU A 60 2.48 -8.72 0.61
N SER A 61 2.36 -9.98 0.20
CA SER A 61 3.32 -10.64 -0.70
C SER A 61 3.45 -9.96 -2.08
N ARG A 62 2.47 -9.10 -2.42
CA ARG A 62 2.46 -8.25 -3.61
C ARG A 62 3.41 -7.05 -3.49
N LEU A 63 3.91 -6.77 -2.29
CA LEU A 63 4.89 -5.73 -1.99
C LEU A 63 6.29 -6.34 -1.92
N ASP A 64 7.30 -5.48 -1.91
CA ASP A 64 8.69 -5.91 -1.80
C ASP A 64 8.98 -6.49 -0.40
N GLY A 65 10.08 -7.24 -0.29
CA GLY A 65 10.58 -7.73 1.01
C GLY A 65 10.06 -9.11 1.43
N GLY A 66 9.27 -9.79 0.60
CA GLY A 66 8.83 -11.17 0.86
C GLY A 66 7.87 -11.27 2.04
N LEU A 67 6.98 -10.29 2.17
CA LEU A 67 6.03 -10.20 3.28
C LEU A 67 4.98 -11.32 3.22
N PRO A 68 4.50 -11.82 4.37
CA PRO A 68 3.51 -12.88 4.41
C PRO A 68 2.11 -12.38 4.07
N ASP A 69 1.32 -13.23 3.41
CA ASP A 69 -0.11 -12.96 3.20
C ASP A 69 -0.93 -13.37 4.43
N TRP A 70 -1.84 -12.49 4.85
CA TRP A 70 -2.86 -12.74 5.88
C TRP A 70 -2.31 -13.36 7.18
N ASN A 71 -1.09 -12.99 7.56
CA ASN A 71 -0.52 -13.34 8.86
C ASN A 71 -0.73 -12.18 9.86
N PRO A 72 -1.66 -12.30 10.83
CA PRO A 72 -2.02 -11.21 11.73
C PRO A 72 -0.89 -10.78 12.66
N GLY A 73 0.10 -11.63 12.92
CA GLY A 73 1.30 -11.31 13.71
C GLY A 73 2.57 -11.17 12.87
N GLY A 74 2.45 -11.12 11.54
CA GLY A 74 3.59 -11.25 10.62
C GLY A 74 4.37 -9.96 10.40
N VAL A 75 3.68 -8.82 10.30
CA VAL A 75 4.29 -7.53 9.96
C VAL A 75 3.91 -6.50 11.02
N VAL A 76 4.87 -6.16 11.89
CA VAL A 76 4.68 -5.26 13.02
C VAL A 76 4.92 -3.81 12.64
N LEU A 77 4.07 -2.90 13.13
CA LEU A 77 4.26 -1.46 13.00
C LEU A 77 5.21 -0.95 14.10
N THR A 78 5.85 0.18 13.84
CA THR A 78 6.65 0.91 14.84
C THR A 78 5.76 1.86 15.62
N ARG A 79 5.79 1.79 16.96
CA ARG A 79 5.08 2.73 17.85
C ARG A 79 5.75 4.10 17.78
N VAL A 80 4.97 5.15 17.52
CA VAL A 80 5.42 6.55 17.57
C VAL A 80 5.06 7.15 18.92
N ASP A 81 3.80 7.00 19.33
CA ASP A 81 3.29 7.39 20.65
C ASP A 81 2.15 6.44 21.10
N GLU A 82 1.38 6.82 22.11
CA GLU A 82 0.30 6.02 22.70
C GLU A 82 -0.84 5.70 21.72
N THR A 83 -1.02 6.54 20.69
CA THR A 83 -2.13 6.43 19.74
C THR A 83 -1.66 6.37 18.29
N LEU A 84 -0.39 6.64 18.00
CA LEU A 84 0.15 6.67 16.64
C LEU A 84 1.18 5.55 16.41
N TRP A 85 0.95 4.78 15.35
CA TRP A 85 1.85 3.74 14.86
C TRP A 85 2.18 3.98 13.39
N THR A 86 3.35 3.54 12.95
CA THR A 86 3.79 3.75 11.56
C THR A 86 4.54 2.56 10.98
N ILE A 87 4.42 2.36 9.67
CA ILE A 87 5.27 1.45 8.90
C ILE A 87 5.45 1.98 7.48
N THR A 88 6.64 1.80 6.94
CA THR A 88 6.96 2.07 5.54
C THR A 88 7.18 0.76 4.80
N LEU A 89 6.45 0.57 3.70
CA LEU A 89 6.56 -0.56 2.79
C LEU A 89 6.86 -0.05 1.38
N THR A 90 7.40 -0.90 0.51
CA THR A 90 7.67 -0.54 -0.89
C THR A 90 7.02 -1.54 -1.84
N GLY A 91 6.66 -1.08 -3.02
CA GLY A 91 6.17 -1.95 -4.09
C GLY A 91 6.01 -1.16 -5.39
N PHE A 92 5.59 -1.84 -6.45
CA PHE A 92 5.37 -1.17 -7.73
C PHE A 92 4.08 -0.35 -7.71
N GLU A 93 4.09 0.78 -8.42
CA GLU A 93 2.88 1.55 -8.72
C GLU A 93 1.80 0.66 -9.34
N SER A 94 0.53 1.01 -9.11
CA SER A 94 -0.65 0.25 -9.52
C SER A 94 -0.84 -1.08 -8.80
N THR A 95 0.09 -1.49 -7.94
CA THR A 95 -0.11 -2.67 -7.08
C THR A 95 -1.28 -2.43 -6.15
N GLN A 96 -2.31 -3.26 -6.29
CA GLN A 96 -3.43 -3.30 -5.38
C GLN A 96 -3.15 -4.24 -4.21
N ILE A 97 -3.50 -3.84 -3.01
CA ILE A 97 -3.48 -4.69 -1.83
C ILE A 97 -4.80 -4.56 -1.06
N GLU A 98 -5.15 -5.66 -0.40
CA GLU A 98 -6.15 -5.66 0.66
C GLU A 98 -5.44 -5.85 1.99
N TYR A 99 -5.91 -5.21 3.06
CA TYR A 99 -5.30 -5.33 4.38
C TYR A 99 -6.27 -5.04 5.51
N LYS A 100 -5.86 -5.43 6.72
CA LYS A 100 -6.46 -5.08 8.00
C LYS A 100 -5.37 -4.85 9.04
N PHE A 101 -5.72 -4.12 10.09
CA PHE A 101 -4.90 -4.02 11.28
C PHE A 101 -5.34 -5.04 12.35
N THR A 102 -4.37 -5.52 13.13
CA THR A 102 -4.61 -6.40 14.28
C THR A 102 -3.67 -6.09 15.45
N LEU A 103 -3.94 -6.70 16.61
CA LEU A 103 -3.02 -6.74 17.74
C LEU A 103 -2.25 -8.09 17.85
N GLY A 104 -1.89 -8.67 16.70
CA GLY A 104 -1.04 -9.86 16.58
C GLY A 104 -1.79 -11.15 16.26
N ASP A 105 -3.12 -11.14 16.33
CA ASP A 105 -3.99 -12.28 16.06
C ASP A 105 -5.38 -11.83 15.56
N TRP A 106 -6.13 -12.74 14.93
CA TRP A 106 -7.46 -12.43 14.37
C TRP A 106 -8.55 -12.21 15.41
N ASP A 107 -8.32 -12.63 16.66
CA ASP A 107 -9.22 -12.36 17.78
C ASP A 107 -9.08 -10.93 18.30
N HIS A 108 -8.07 -10.18 17.83
CA HIS A 108 -7.88 -8.76 18.10
C HIS A 108 -7.75 -7.95 16.79
N VAL A 109 -8.61 -8.24 15.81
CA VAL A 109 -8.73 -7.51 14.54
C VAL A 109 -9.48 -6.19 14.72
N GLU A 110 -9.19 -5.20 13.89
CA GLU A 110 -9.91 -3.92 13.86
C GLU A 110 -11.42 -4.09 13.65
N LYS A 111 -12.19 -3.19 14.27
CA LYS A 111 -13.65 -3.14 14.24
C LYS A 111 -14.16 -1.73 13.95
N GLY A 112 -15.41 -1.66 13.48
CA GLY A 112 -16.14 -0.42 13.31
C GLY A 112 -16.47 0.27 14.64
N ALA A 113 -17.04 1.47 14.55
CA ALA A 113 -17.44 2.27 15.72
C ALA A 113 -18.39 1.53 16.67
N SER A 114 -19.23 0.63 16.14
CA SER A 114 -20.21 -0.13 16.92
C SER A 114 -19.76 -1.56 17.21
N CYS A 115 -18.44 -1.82 17.18
CA CYS A 115 -17.83 -3.15 17.28
C CYS A 115 -18.19 -4.13 16.15
N ASP A 116 -18.77 -3.60 15.07
CA ASP A 116 -19.15 -4.33 13.87
C ASP A 116 -17.93 -4.79 13.06
N GLU A 117 -18.10 -5.92 12.36
CA GLU A 117 -17.12 -6.37 11.37
C GLU A 117 -17.09 -5.39 10.20
N ILE A 118 -15.88 -4.94 9.86
CA ILE A 118 -15.64 -4.12 8.69
C ILE A 118 -14.97 -4.95 7.59
N GLY A 119 -15.17 -4.54 6.34
CA GLY A 119 -14.48 -5.14 5.20
C GLY A 119 -12.96 -4.93 5.26
N ASN A 120 -12.24 -5.61 4.38
CA ASN A 120 -10.82 -5.33 4.19
C ASN A 120 -10.62 -3.90 3.69
N ARG A 121 -9.59 -3.23 4.17
CA ARG A 121 -9.14 -1.96 3.60
C ARG A 121 -8.50 -2.25 2.23
N LEU A 122 -8.71 -1.33 1.29
CA LEU A 122 -8.18 -1.43 -0.07
C LEU A 122 -7.20 -0.30 -0.31
N LEU A 123 -6.05 -0.62 -0.91
CA LEU A 123 -5.09 0.38 -1.34
C LEU A 123 -4.56 0.03 -2.74
N THR A 124 -4.43 1.06 -3.58
CA THR A 124 -3.62 0.99 -4.80
C THR A 124 -2.40 1.87 -4.61
N LEU A 125 -1.21 1.31 -4.82
CA LEU A 125 0.05 2.07 -4.75
C LEU A 125 0.06 3.12 -5.87
N SER A 126 0.27 4.38 -5.50
CA SER A 126 0.31 5.51 -6.43
C SER A 126 1.65 6.23 -6.29
N TYR A 127 2.35 6.43 -7.41
CA TYR A 127 3.64 7.11 -7.39
C TYR A 127 3.53 8.59 -7.01
N GLY A 128 2.39 9.23 -7.30
CA GLY A 128 2.23 10.67 -7.12
C GLY A 128 3.31 11.45 -7.89
N THR A 129 3.95 12.41 -7.22
CA THR A 129 5.03 13.23 -7.81
C THR A 129 6.42 12.70 -7.45
N THR A 130 6.58 12.17 -6.24
CA THR A 130 7.89 11.87 -5.65
C THR A 130 8.17 10.39 -5.43
N GLY A 131 7.21 9.50 -5.73
CA GLY A 131 7.29 8.09 -5.37
C GLY A 131 6.97 7.80 -3.91
N ALA A 132 6.51 8.80 -3.15
CA ALA A 132 6.06 8.64 -1.77
C ALA A 132 4.54 8.73 -1.68
N GLN A 133 3.93 7.78 -0.97
CA GLN A 133 2.49 7.76 -0.70
C GLN A 133 2.26 7.66 0.80
N THR A 134 1.43 8.54 1.36
CA THR A 134 1.04 8.48 2.77
C THR A 134 -0.39 8.00 2.89
N VAL A 135 -0.62 7.00 3.74
CA VAL A 135 -1.95 6.48 4.10
C VAL A 135 -2.17 6.80 5.57
N ASN A 136 -3.23 7.56 5.88
CA ASN A 136 -3.62 7.84 7.26
C ASN A 136 -4.87 7.04 7.58
N ASP A 137 -4.71 6.02 8.41
CA ASP A 137 -5.79 5.15 8.85
C ASP A 137 -6.16 5.43 10.30
N THR A 138 -7.41 5.12 10.64
CA THR A 138 -7.88 5.13 12.02
C THR A 138 -8.56 3.81 12.31
N VAL A 139 -8.08 3.12 13.34
CA VAL A 139 -8.76 1.98 13.94
C VAL A 139 -9.64 2.51 15.06
N LEU A 140 -10.94 2.25 14.98
CA LEU A 140 -11.90 2.79 15.94
C LEU A 140 -12.04 1.91 17.18
N ASN A 141 -11.98 0.59 16.99
CA ASN A 141 -12.01 -0.39 18.06
C ASN A 141 -11.25 -1.65 17.65
N TRP A 142 -10.93 -2.50 18.63
CA TRP A 142 -10.39 -3.84 18.41
C TRP A 142 -11.37 -4.88 18.89
N ARG A 143 -11.46 -6.02 18.20
CA ARG A 143 -12.13 -7.20 18.76
C ARG A 143 -11.47 -7.57 20.09
N ASN A 144 -12.28 -8.02 21.06
CA ASN A 144 -11.84 -8.50 22.36
C ASN A 144 -11.03 -7.49 23.20
N VAL A 145 -11.12 -6.19 22.90
CA VAL A 145 -10.60 -5.09 23.71
C VAL A 145 -11.74 -4.12 24.00
N ALA A 146 -11.89 -3.73 25.27
CA ALA A 146 -12.91 -2.77 25.68
C ALA A 146 -12.87 -1.51 24.78
N LEU A 147 -14.00 -1.08 24.21
CA LEU A 147 -15.38 -1.44 24.54
C LEU A 147 -15.95 -2.71 23.86
N CYS A 148 -15.24 -3.33 22.93
CA CYS A 148 -15.72 -4.53 22.26
C CYS A 148 -15.41 -5.77 23.10
N GLY A 149 -16.47 -6.42 23.58
CA GLY A 149 -16.36 -7.70 24.29
C GLY A 149 -16.15 -8.89 23.35
N ASN A 150 -15.91 -10.06 23.96
CA ASN A 150 -16.02 -11.37 23.30
C ASN A 150 -17.47 -11.65 22.89
#